data_AF-A0A962RA31-F1
#
_entry.id   AF-A0A962RA31-F1
#
_cell.length_a   1.000
_cell.length_b   1.000
_cell.length_c   1.000
_cell.angle_alpha   90.00
_cell.angle_beta   90.00
_cell.angle_gamma   90.00
#
_symmetry.space_group_name_H-M   'P 1'
#
loop_
_entity.id
_entity.type
_entity.pdbx_description
1 polymer ?
#
loop_
_entity_poly.entity_id
_entity_poly.type
_entity_poly.pdbx_seq_one_letter_code
_entity_poly.pdbx_strand_id
1 'polypeptide(L)'
;MATDTYELKVVRQFAIMTVVWGIVGMLVGVLIAAQLAWPVLNFDIPWLTFGRLRPLHTNAVIFAFGGSALFATSYYVVQRTCHTRLFAPGLAAFTFWGWQLVIVLAAITLPLGYTSSKEYAELEWPID
;
A
#
# COMPACT_ATOMS: atom_id res chain seq x y z
N MET A 1 8.78 -34.29 -4.00
CA MET A 1 9.06 -32.85 -4.14
C MET A 1 9.77 -32.41 -2.87
N ALA A 2 10.99 -31.89 -2.97
CA ALA A 2 11.66 -31.31 -1.81
C ALA A 2 10.78 -30.18 -1.28
N THR A 3 10.35 -30.27 -0.04
CA THR A 3 9.69 -29.16 0.65
C THR A 3 10.69 -28.02 0.72
N ASP A 4 10.45 -26.96 -0.05
CA ASP A 4 11.22 -25.72 0.03
C ASP A 4 11.36 -25.33 1.50
N THR A 5 12.61 -25.10 1.94
CA THR A 5 12.93 -24.82 3.35
C THR A 5 12.19 -23.57 3.84
N TYR A 6 11.84 -22.65 2.94
CA TYR A 6 11.14 -21.41 3.24
C TYR A 6 10.05 -21.10 2.20
N GLU A 7 8.98 -20.45 2.66
CA GLU A 7 7.91 -19.92 1.82
C GLU A 7 8.32 -18.56 1.25
N LEU A 8 8.84 -18.55 0.02
CA LEU A 8 9.35 -17.34 -0.64
C LEU A 8 8.35 -16.71 -1.63
N LYS A 9 7.24 -17.38 -1.96
CA LYS A 9 6.26 -16.85 -2.92
C LYS A 9 5.67 -15.54 -2.42
N VAL A 10 5.14 -15.54 -1.20
CA VAL A 10 4.50 -14.36 -0.59
C VAL A 10 5.50 -13.23 -0.36
N VAL A 11 6.74 -13.55 0.02
CA VAL A 11 7.83 -12.58 0.16
C VAL A 11 8.11 -11.89 -1.17
N ARG A 12 8.20 -12.66 -2.27
CA ARG A 12 8.43 -12.10 -3.60
C ARG A 12 7.27 -11.22 -4.06
N GLN A 13 6.03 -11.63 -3.81
CA GLN A 13 4.84 -10.86 -4.15
C GLN A 13 4.84 -9.51 -3.44
N PHE A 14 5.05 -9.48 -2.12
CA PHE A 14 5.14 -8.22 -1.37
C PHE A 14 6.37 -7.39 -1.76
N ALA A 15 7.53 -8.00 -2.04
CA ALA A 15 8.71 -7.26 -2.46
C ALA A 15 8.49 -6.54 -3.79
N ILE A 16 7.85 -7.20 -4.77
CA ILE A 16 7.47 -6.57 -6.04
C ILE A 16 6.46 -5.45 -5.79
N MET A 17 5.41 -5.71 -5.02
CA MET A 17 4.37 -4.71 -4.76
C MET A 17 4.88 -3.53 -3.92
N THR A 18 5.90 -3.74 -3.08
CA THR A 18 6.60 -2.65 -2.39
C THR A 18 7.18 -1.68 -3.41
N VAL A 19 7.89 -2.18 -4.42
CA VAL A 19 8.46 -1.31 -5.47
C VAL A 19 7.35 -0.61 -6.26
N VAL A 20 6.30 -1.35 -6.67
CA VAL A 20 5.18 -0.78 -7.43
C VAL A 20 4.50 0.35 -6.64
N TRP A 21 4.14 0.11 -5.39
CA TRP A 21 3.48 1.11 -4.55
C TRP A 21 4.40 2.24 -4.14
N GLY A 22 5.71 1.99 -4.01
CA GLY A 22 6.71 3.02 -3.81
C GLY A 22 6.73 4.01 -4.96
N ILE A 23 6.75 3.51 -6.20
CA ILE A 23 6.68 4.35 -7.41
C ILE A 23 5.36 5.12 -7.45
N VAL A 24 4.22 4.45 -7.29
CA VAL A 24 2.89 5.09 -7.33
C VAL A 24 2.77 6.17 -6.26
N GLY A 25 3.07 5.85 -4.99
CA GLY A 25 2.95 6.78 -3.87
C GLY A 25 3.85 8.00 -4.03
N MET A 26 5.11 7.81 -4.42
CA MET A 26 6.05 8.91 -4.64
C MET A 26 5.67 9.76 -5.86
N LEU A 27 5.15 9.18 -6.95
CA LEU A 27 4.65 9.93 -8.10
C LEU A 27 3.45 10.82 -7.75
N VAL A 28 2.48 10.30 -6.98
CA VAL A 28 1.38 11.14 -6.46
C VAL A 28 1.94 12.26 -5.56
N GLY A 29 2.99 11.97 -4.78
CA GLY A 29 3.72 12.95 -3.98
C GLY A 29 4.29 14.10 -4.81
N VAL A 30 4.96 13.77 -5.93
CA VAL A 30 5.47 14.77 -6.88
C VAL A 30 4.33 15.59 -7.49
N LEU A 31 3.21 14.94 -7.87
CA LEU A 31 2.04 15.62 -8.42
C LEU A 31 1.45 16.62 -7.42
N ILE A 32 1.19 16.22 -6.17
CA ILE A 32 0.61 17.13 -5.17
C ILE A 32 1.59 18.24 -4.76
N ALA A 33 2.90 17.98 -4.79
CA ALA A 33 3.91 19.02 -4.61
C ALA A 33 3.86 20.04 -5.76
N ALA A 34 3.71 19.57 -7.01
CA ALA A 34 3.54 20.45 -8.17
C ALA A 34 2.23 21.25 -8.10
N GLN A 35 1.15 20.69 -7.55
CA GLN A 35 -0.12 21.42 -7.34
C GLN A 35 0.01 22.57 -6.34
N LEU A 36 0.88 22.43 -5.33
CA LEU A 36 1.19 23.52 -4.40
C LEU A 36 2.00 24.63 -5.09
N ALA A 37 2.91 24.28 -6.01
CA ALA A 37 3.70 25.26 -6.76
C ALA A 37 2.90 25.94 -7.88
N TRP A 38 2.07 25.17 -8.59
CA TRP A 38 1.26 25.61 -9.72
C TRP A 38 -0.19 25.13 -9.55
N PRO A 39 -1.08 25.95 -8.96
CA PRO A 39 -2.46 25.56 -8.68
C PRO A 39 -3.28 25.14 -9.91
N VAL A 40 -2.89 25.55 -11.12
CA VAL A 40 -3.50 25.12 -12.39
C VAL A 40 -3.49 23.59 -12.57
N LEU A 41 -2.56 22.89 -11.92
CA LEU A 41 -2.45 21.42 -11.94
C LEU A 41 -3.51 20.71 -11.08
N ASN A 42 -4.47 21.43 -10.49
CA ASN A 42 -5.69 20.84 -9.92
C ASN A 42 -6.73 20.50 -11.01
N PHE A 43 -6.56 21.02 -12.23
CA PHE A 43 -7.35 20.74 -13.42
C PHE A 43 -8.87 21.01 -13.31
N ASP A 44 -9.33 21.69 -12.25
CA ASP A 44 -10.76 21.88 -11.93
C ASP A 44 -11.58 20.58 -11.90
N ILE A 45 -10.92 19.45 -11.63
CA ILE A 45 -11.51 18.11 -11.57
C ILE A 45 -11.50 17.60 -10.12
N PRO A 46 -12.66 17.26 -9.50
CA PRO A 46 -12.74 16.98 -8.07
C PRO A 46 -11.74 15.94 -7.55
N TRP A 47 -11.59 14.81 -8.25
CA TRP A 47 -10.71 13.70 -7.85
C TRP A 47 -9.21 13.93 -8.11
N LEU A 48 -8.85 14.99 -8.85
CA LEU A 48 -7.45 15.39 -9.05
C LEU A 48 -7.03 16.56 -8.16
N THR A 49 -7.92 17.09 -7.33
CA THR A 49 -7.57 18.21 -6.44
C THR A 49 -6.60 17.79 -5.33
N PHE A 50 -5.75 18.72 -4.91
CA PHE A 50 -4.77 18.52 -3.82
C PHE A 50 -5.42 17.95 -2.56
N GLY A 51 -6.60 18.46 -2.19
CA GLY A 51 -7.31 18.02 -0.98
C GLY A 51 -7.67 16.53 -0.97
N ARG A 52 -7.95 15.93 -2.14
CA ARG A 52 -8.28 14.50 -2.25
C ARG A 52 -7.07 13.62 -2.56
N LEU A 53 -6.09 14.14 -3.31
CA LEU A 53 -4.87 13.41 -3.63
C LEU A 53 -3.87 13.37 -2.46
N ARG A 54 -3.89 14.33 -1.54
CA ARG A 54 -3.06 14.33 -0.34
C ARG A 54 -3.26 13.07 0.53
N PRO A 55 -4.47 12.73 0.99
CA PRO A 55 -4.67 11.52 1.78
C PRO A 55 -4.37 10.24 0.96
N LEU A 56 -4.58 10.26 -0.36
CA LEU A 56 -4.17 9.15 -1.23
C LEU A 56 -2.64 8.97 -1.22
N HIS A 57 -1.86 10.05 -1.38
CA HIS A 57 -0.41 10.01 -1.29
C HIS A 57 0.06 9.44 0.05
N THR A 58 -0.47 9.96 1.17
CA THR A 58 -0.11 9.52 2.51
C THR A 58 -0.37 8.01 2.70
N ASN A 59 -1.57 7.54 2.34
CA ASN A 59 -1.93 6.12 2.46
C ASN A 59 -1.09 5.23 1.52
N ALA A 60 -0.83 5.68 0.29
CA ALA A 60 0.00 4.94 -0.65
C ALA A 60 1.47 4.82 -0.19
N VAL A 61 2.05 5.87 0.38
CA VAL A 61 3.45 5.81 0.84
C VAL A 61 3.56 5.03 2.16
N ILE A 62 2.65 5.21 3.11
CA ILE A 62 2.77 4.58 4.42
C ILE A 62 2.27 3.14 4.38
N PHE A 63 1.03 2.91 3.98
CA PHE A 63 0.41 1.58 4.07
C PHE A 63 0.69 0.72 2.83
N ALA A 64 0.62 1.30 1.63
CA ALA A 64 0.89 0.52 0.43
C ALA A 64 2.38 0.20 0.27
N PHE A 65 3.24 1.22 0.22
CA PHE A 65 4.70 1.04 0.15
C PHE A 65 5.27 0.51 1.46
N GLY A 66 5.16 1.27 2.56
CA GLY A 66 5.73 0.89 3.86
C GLY A 66 5.16 -0.41 4.41
N GLY A 67 3.84 -0.60 4.35
CA GLY A 67 3.18 -1.83 4.78
C GLY A 67 3.62 -3.05 3.95
N SER A 68 3.69 -2.94 2.62
CA SER A 68 4.21 -4.05 1.79
C SER A 68 5.67 -4.36 2.10
N ALA A 69 6.50 -3.33 2.37
CA ALA A 69 7.89 -3.52 2.76
C ALA A 69 7.99 -4.29 4.08
N LEU A 70 7.15 -3.94 5.06
CA LEU A 70 7.06 -4.62 6.35
C LEU A 70 6.58 -6.07 6.18
N PHE A 71 5.59 -6.36 5.34
CA PHE A 71 5.16 -7.73 5.07
C PHE A 71 6.27 -8.57 4.41
N ALA A 72 6.93 -8.05 3.36
CA ALA A 72 8.02 -8.74 2.69
C ALA A 72 9.18 -9.04 3.67
N THR A 73 9.61 -8.02 4.42
CA THR A 73 10.74 -8.13 5.33
C THR A 73 10.42 -9.04 6.52
N SER A 74 9.26 -8.89 7.17
CA SER A 74 8.89 -9.73 8.30
C SER A 74 8.76 -11.20 7.91
N TYR A 75 8.06 -11.52 6.81
CA TYR A 75 7.94 -12.90 6.32
C TYR A 75 9.27 -13.50 5.89
N TYR A 76 10.19 -12.70 5.35
CA TYR A 76 11.53 -13.19 5.02
C TYR A 76 12.38 -13.43 6.28
N VAL A 77 12.45 -12.45 7.18
CA VAL A 77 13.33 -12.45 8.35
C VAL A 77 12.91 -13.54 9.33
N VAL A 78 11.61 -13.61 9.70
CA VAL A 78 11.14 -14.55 10.74
C VAL A 78 11.44 -16.01 10.39
N GLN A 79 11.32 -16.36 9.11
CA GLN A 79 11.62 -17.70 8.62
C GLN A 79 13.10 -18.02 8.79
N ARG A 80 13.98 -17.08 8.44
CA ARG A 80 15.44 -17.25 8.47
C ARG A 80 16.01 -17.22 9.88
N THR A 81 15.51 -16.35 10.74
CA THR A 81 16.00 -16.22 12.11
C THR A 81 15.59 -17.39 12.99
N CYS A 82 14.44 -18.00 12.72
CA CYS A 82 13.94 -19.17 13.46
C CYS A 82 14.21 -20.49 12.73
N HIS A 83 14.81 -20.45 11.54
CA HIS A 83 15.09 -21.61 10.70
C HIS A 83 13.87 -22.52 10.45
N THR A 84 12.70 -21.91 10.27
CA THR A 84 11.44 -22.63 10.05
C THR A 84 10.64 -22.00 8.92
N ARG A 85 9.84 -22.81 8.24
CA ARG A 85 8.93 -22.33 7.19
C ARG A 85 7.80 -21.51 7.81
N LEU A 86 7.31 -20.53 7.07
CA LEU A 86 6.19 -19.70 7.50
C LEU A 86 4.97 -20.55 7.87
N PHE A 87 4.40 -20.27 9.03
CA PHE A 87 3.18 -20.91 9.49
C PHE A 87 2.00 -20.56 8.56
N ALA A 88 1.16 -21.54 8.28
CA ALA A 88 -0.05 -21.40 7.47
C ALA A 88 0.16 -20.60 6.15
N PRO A 89 0.88 -21.13 5.15
CA PRO A 89 1.20 -20.40 3.93
C PRO A 89 -0.04 -19.92 3.14
N GLY A 90 -1.17 -20.62 3.27
CA GLY A 90 -2.46 -20.16 2.73
C GLY A 90 -2.98 -18.88 3.40
N LEU A 91 -2.76 -18.72 4.70
CA LEU A 91 -3.09 -17.50 5.42
C LEU A 91 -2.17 -16.34 5.04
N ALA A 92 -0.88 -16.60 4.80
CA ALA A 92 0.04 -15.59 4.27
C ALA A 92 -0.33 -15.15 2.84
N ALA A 93 -0.87 -16.04 2.02
CA ALA A 93 -1.42 -15.65 0.72
C ALA A 93 -2.70 -14.79 0.87
N PHE A 94 -3.54 -15.07 1.87
CA PHE A 94 -4.70 -14.25 2.20
C PHE A 94 -4.29 -12.85 2.64
N THR A 95 -3.28 -12.70 3.51
CA THR A 95 -2.80 -11.36 3.92
C THR A 95 -2.26 -10.57 2.74
N PHE A 96 -1.60 -11.22 1.78
CA PHE A 96 -1.20 -10.58 0.53
C PHE A 96 -2.41 -10.02 -0.23
N TRP A 97 -3.34 -10.87 -0.67
CA TRP A 97 -4.47 -10.41 -1.48
C TRP A 97 -5.40 -9.46 -0.72
N GLY A 98 -5.58 -9.67 0.59
CA GLY A 98 -6.32 -8.75 1.46
C GLY A 98 -5.67 -7.38 1.52
N TRP A 99 -4.35 -7.31 1.71
CA TRP A 99 -3.64 -6.03 1.73
C TRP A 99 -3.70 -5.31 0.36
N GLN A 100 -3.55 -6.05 -0.74
CA GLN A 100 -3.71 -5.49 -2.07
C GLN A 100 -5.11 -4.94 -2.31
N LEU A 101 -6.16 -5.64 -1.83
CA LEU A 101 -7.53 -5.17 -1.91
C LEU A 101 -7.73 -3.87 -1.12
N VAL A 102 -7.22 -3.79 0.12
CA VAL A 102 -7.29 -2.57 0.94
C VAL A 102 -6.65 -1.37 0.21
N ILE A 103 -5.47 -1.57 -0.38
CA ILE A 103 -4.77 -0.51 -1.12
C ILE A 103 -5.56 -0.07 -2.36
N VAL A 104 -6.12 -1.01 -3.12
CA VAL A 104 -6.95 -0.69 -4.29
C VAL A 104 -8.21 0.06 -3.88
N LEU A 105 -8.84 -0.32 -2.76
CA LEU A 105 -9.98 0.41 -2.22
C LEU A 105 -9.59 1.83 -1.85
N ALA A 106 -8.45 2.04 -1.16
CA ALA A 106 -7.92 3.37 -0.85
C ALA A 106 -7.70 4.21 -2.12
N ALA A 107 -7.16 3.61 -3.18
CA ALA A 107 -6.92 4.27 -4.46
C ALA A 107 -8.21 4.73 -5.17
N ILE A 108 -9.34 4.07 -4.90
CA ILE A 108 -10.63 4.40 -5.47
C ILE A 108 -11.38 5.39 -4.57
N THR A 109 -11.48 5.10 -3.27
CA THR A 109 -12.38 5.81 -2.35
C THR A 109 -11.88 7.21 -1.99
N LEU A 110 -10.58 7.39 -1.79
CA LEU A 110 -10.01 8.69 -1.40
C LEU A 110 -10.17 9.76 -2.50
N PRO A 111 -9.88 9.48 -3.79
CA PRO A 111 -10.19 10.44 -4.86
C PRO A 111 -11.68 10.71 -5.05
N LEU A 112 -12.55 9.73 -4.76
CA LEU A 112 -14.00 9.91 -4.76
C LEU A 112 -14.48 10.81 -3.61
N GLY A 113 -13.65 11.01 -2.58
CA GLY A 113 -13.89 11.92 -1.46
C GLY A 113 -14.49 11.23 -0.24
N TYR A 114 -14.50 9.90 -0.19
CA TYR A 114 -14.89 9.15 1.00
C TYR A 114 -13.71 9.15 1.98
N THR A 115 -13.83 9.93 3.04
CA THR A 115 -12.80 10.03 4.06
C THR A 115 -13.34 10.37 5.43
N SER A 116 -12.78 9.72 6.45
CA SER A 116 -13.05 10.01 7.87
C SER A 116 -12.48 11.36 8.34
N SER A 117 -11.66 12.04 7.53
CA SER A 117 -10.89 13.26 7.83
C SER A 117 -9.84 13.14 8.94
N LYS A 118 -9.59 11.92 9.45
CA LYS A 118 -8.54 11.64 10.44
C LYS A 118 -7.24 11.24 9.73
N GLU A 119 -6.16 11.99 9.97
CA GLU A 119 -4.88 11.71 9.35
C GLU A 119 -4.40 10.28 9.68
N TYR A 120 -3.94 9.56 8.65
CA TYR A 120 -3.50 8.15 8.71
C TYR A 120 -4.60 7.14 9.07
N ALA A 121 -5.85 7.58 9.14
CA ALA A 121 -7.03 6.76 9.34
C ALA A 121 -8.16 7.23 8.41
N GLU A 122 -7.79 7.70 7.20
CA GLU A 122 -8.71 8.37 6.30
C GLU A 122 -9.73 7.45 5.65
N LEU A 123 -9.47 6.13 5.62
CA LEU A 123 -10.36 5.15 5.03
C LEU A 123 -11.66 5.04 5.84
N GLU A 124 -12.73 4.65 5.15
CA GLU A 124 -14.04 4.50 5.79
C GLU A 124 -14.16 3.14 6.49
N TRP A 125 -15.10 3.06 7.43
CA TRP A 125 -15.37 1.89 8.29
C TRP A 125 -15.48 0.52 7.61
N PRO A 126 -15.86 0.34 6.33
CA PRO A 126 -15.83 -0.98 5.70
C PRO A 126 -14.42 -1.46 5.35
N ILE A 127 -13.44 -0.55 5.35
CA ILE A 127 -12.04 -0.81 5.00
C ILE A 127 -11.15 -0.86 6.26
N ASP A 128 -11.57 -0.21 7.35
CA ASP A 128 -10.97 -0.33 8.69
C ASP A 128 -10.84 -1.79 9.15
#